data_AF-A0A1N7PIB6-F1
#
_entry.id   AF-A0A1N7PIB6-F1
#
_cell.length_a   1.000
_cell.length_b   1.000
_cell.length_c   1.000
_cell.angle_alpha   90.00
_cell.angle_beta   90.00
_cell.angle_gamma   90.00
#
_symmetry.space_group_name_H-M   'P 1'
#
loop_
_entity.id
_entity.type
_entity.pdbx_description
1 polymer ?
#
loop_
_entity_poly.entity_id
_entity_poly.type
_entity_poly.pdbx_seq_one_letter_code
_entity_poly.pdbx_strand_id
1 'polypeptide(L)'
;MNHSPTARLIADAIDASGKTQREIAEEVRFPRGNVISMLRSGEMRLPIERASALARALGIDEKLLISTAMTEYMPETWNVISGASRAFPEIQINVKGPAPVMERFKAICATERRTYADMLDRLMAGYDPEMETLLDDI
;
A
#
# COMPACT_ATOMS: atom_id res chain seq x y z
N MET A 1 8.94 19.82 8.19
CA MET A 1 8.21 18.99 7.20
C MET A 1 7.32 18.06 7.99
N ASN A 2 6.05 17.99 7.64
CA ASN A 2 5.07 17.17 8.34
C ASN A 2 5.31 15.68 8.00
N HIS A 3 5.49 14.83 9.01
CA HIS A 3 5.83 13.41 8.82
C HIS A 3 4.60 12.51 8.67
N SER A 4 3.38 13.05 8.87
CA SER A 4 2.15 12.28 8.72
C SER A 4 1.89 11.95 7.24
N PRO A 5 1.88 10.66 6.85
CA PRO A 5 1.53 10.26 5.48
C PRO A 5 0.10 10.69 5.10
N THR A 6 -0.84 10.65 6.04
CA THR A 6 -2.22 11.13 5.80
C THR A 6 -2.26 12.61 5.51
N ALA A 7 -1.59 13.43 6.33
CA ALA A 7 -1.58 14.87 6.13
C ALA A 7 -0.88 15.27 4.83
N ARG A 8 0.19 14.54 4.44
CA ARG A 8 0.86 14.75 3.15
C ARG A 8 -0.06 14.42 1.98
N LEU A 9 -0.74 13.27 2.03
CA LEU A 9 -1.73 12.88 1.02
C LEU A 9 -2.85 13.94 0.89
N ILE A 10 -3.36 14.45 2.01
CA ILE A 10 -4.36 15.52 2.03
C ILE A 10 -3.79 16.81 1.44
N ALA A 11 -2.57 17.19 1.79
CA ALA A 11 -1.94 18.41 1.29
C ALA A 11 -1.76 18.36 -0.24
N ASP A 12 -1.23 17.25 -0.75
CA ASP A 12 -1.05 17.04 -2.19
C ASP A 12 -2.39 17.07 -2.92
N ALA A 13 -3.44 16.47 -2.32
CA ALA A 13 -4.80 16.47 -2.88
C ALA A 13 -5.45 17.86 -2.87
N ILE A 14 -5.25 18.66 -1.81
CA ILE A 14 -5.71 20.06 -1.75
C ILE A 14 -5.05 20.86 -2.87
N ASP A 15 -3.73 20.75 -3.01
CA ASP A 15 -2.96 21.51 -3.99
C ASP A 15 -3.35 21.09 -5.44
N ALA A 16 -3.68 19.81 -5.66
CA ALA A 16 -4.15 19.30 -6.96
C ALA A 16 -5.62 19.63 -7.27
N SER A 17 -6.46 19.84 -6.25
CA SER A 17 -7.92 20.04 -6.43
C SER A 17 -8.29 21.36 -7.11
N GLY A 18 -7.41 22.36 -7.05
CA GLY A 18 -7.69 23.74 -7.49
C GLY A 18 -8.73 24.48 -6.63
N LYS A 19 -9.26 23.85 -5.57
CA LYS A 19 -10.24 24.42 -4.65
C LYS A 19 -9.54 25.18 -3.53
N THR A 20 -10.17 26.25 -3.06
CA THR A 20 -9.74 26.93 -1.83
C THR A 20 -10.08 26.09 -0.61
N GLN A 21 -9.33 26.27 0.48
CA GLN A 21 -9.59 25.58 1.75
C GLN A 21 -11.00 25.87 2.29
N ARG A 22 -11.55 27.05 2.01
CA ARG A 22 -12.92 27.43 2.40
C ARG A 22 -13.97 26.64 1.63
N GLU A 23 -13.82 26.51 0.31
CA GLU A 23 -14.73 25.72 -0.53
C GLU A 23 -14.75 24.26 -0.08
N ILE A 24 -13.58 23.68 0.19
CA ILE A 24 -13.46 22.30 0.69
C ILE A 24 -14.14 22.16 2.06
N ALA A 25 -13.92 23.12 2.97
CA ALA A 25 -14.54 23.08 4.31
C ALA A 25 -16.07 23.13 4.25
N GLU A 26 -16.62 23.96 3.36
CA GLU A 26 -18.06 24.10 3.13
C GLU A 26 -18.66 22.82 2.53
N GLU A 27 -17.99 22.24 1.53
CA GLU A 27 -18.42 21.01 0.86
C GLU A 27 -18.45 19.80 1.81
N VAL A 28 -17.40 19.66 2.64
CA VAL A 28 -17.29 18.56 3.62
C VAL A 28 -18.12 18.82 4.89
N ARG A 29 -18.64 20.05 5.04
CA ARG A 29 -19.38 20.55 6.21
C ARG A 29 -18.59 20.41 7.50
N PHE A 30 -17.33 20.86 7.49
CA PHE A 30 -16.56 20.94 8.72
C PHE A 30 -17.10 22.06 9.63
N PRO A 31 -17.20 21.83 10.95
CA PRO A 31 -17.80 22.79 11.88
C PRO A 31 -16.92 24.02 12.15
N ARG A 32 -15.62 23.96 11.86
CA ARG A 32 -14.66 25.06 12.05
C ARG A 32 -13.92 25.33 10.75
N GLY A 33 -13.74 26.60 10.41
CA GLY A 33 -13.11 27.01 9.14
C GLY A 33 -11.61 26.69 9.05
N ASN A 34 -10.92 26.46 10.17
CA ASN A 34 -9.49 26.13 10.22
C ASN A 34 -9.20 24.62 10.13
N VAL A 35 -10.21 23.76 9.98
CA VAL A 35 -9.97 22.30 9.95
C VAL A 35 -9.09 21.92 8.76
N ILE A 36 -9.34 22.46 7.57
CA ILE A 36 -8.58 22.11 6.37
C ILE A 36 -7.11 22.51 6.51
N SER A 37 -6.80 23.68 7.09
CA SER A 37 -5.41 24.10 7.33
C SER A 37 -4.71 23.21 8.35
N MET A 38 -5.42 22.78 9.40
CA MET A 38 -4.88 21.87 10.43
C MET A 38 -4.66 20.45 9.89
N LEU A 39 -5.54 19.96 9.01
CA LEU A 39 -5.37 18.68 8.33
C LEU A 39 -4.18 18.73 7.37
N ARG A 40 -4.04 19.81 6.58
CA ARG A 40 -2.92 20.02 5.65
C ARG A 40 -1.56 20.06 6.37
N SER A 41 -1.52 20.70 7.54
CA SER A 41 -0.31 20.84 8.37
C SER A 41 -0.06 19.66 9.31
N GLY A 42 -1.02 18.74 9.45
CA GLY A 42 -0.95 17.59 10.35
C GLY A 42 -1.11 17.92 11.84
N GLU A 43 -1.46 19.15 12.18
CA GLU A 43 -1.79 19.55 13.55
C GLU A 43 -3.04 18.84 14.08
N MET A 44 -3.92 18.41 13.17
CA MET A 44 -5.12 17.63 13.48
C MET A 44 -5.13 16.35 12.66
N ARG A 45 -5.51 15.24 13.30
CA ARG A 45 -5.81 13.98 12.61
C ARG A 45 -7.13 14.08 11.85
N LEU A 46 -7.17 13.47 10.66
CA LEU A 46 -8.40 13.30 9.91
C LEU A 46 -9.44 12.51 10.72
N PRO A 47 -10.63 13.05 11.00
CA PRO A 47 -11.72 12.26 11.57
C PRO A 47 -12.16 11.20 10.56
N ILE A 48 -12.08 9.92 10.94
CA ILE A 48 -12.31 8.79 10.02
C ILE A 48 -13.73 8.83 9.42
N GLU A 49 -14.72 9.26 10.21
CA GLU A 49 -16.10 9.45 9.78
C GLU A 49 -16.28 10.54 8.70
N ARG A 50 -15.28 11.42 8.54
CA ARG A 50 -15.26 12.47 7.50
C ARG A 50 -14.37 12.12 6.31
N ALA A 51 -13.61 11.03 6.37
CA ALA A 51 -12.66 10.66 5.33
C ALA A 51 -13.31 10.51 3.95
N SER A 52 -14.43 9.77 3.84
CA SER A 52 -15.15 9.64 2.57
C SER A 52 -15.64 10.97 2.01
N ALA A 53 -16.18 11.86 2.87
CA ALA A 53 -16.66 13.16 2.43
C ALA A 53 -15.51 14.04 1.92
N LEU A 54 -14.37 14.03 2.63
CA LEU A 54 -13.18 14.76 2.22
C LEU A 54 -12.59 14.21 0.93
N ALA A 55 -12.49 12.89 0.79
CA ALA A 55 -11.98 12.25 -0.42
C ALA A 55 -12.79 12.63 -1.66
N ARG A 56 -14.13 12.62 -1.56
CA ARG A 56 -15.02 13.10 -2.63
C ARG A 56 -14.82 14.58 -2.95
N ALA A 57 -14.72 15.42 -1.93
CA ALA A 57 -14.52 16.85 -2.13
C ALA A 57 -13.16 17.15 -2.81
N LEU A 58 -12.14 16.35 -2.53
CA LEU A 58 -10.81 16.47 -3.13
C LEU A 58 -10.65 15.69 -4.43
N GLY A 59 -11.62 14.87 -4.83
CA GLY A 59 -11.55 14.03 -6.03
C GLY A 59 -10.50 12.92 -5.94
N ILE A 60 -10.18 12.43 -4.74
CA ILE A 60 -9.21 11.34 -4.53
C ILE A 60 -9.92 10.03 -4.17
N ASP A 61 -9.22 8.91 -4.37
CA ASP A 61 -9.73 7.59 -4.03
C ASP A 61 -10.03 7.49 -2.51
N GLU A 62 -11.28 7.20 -2.16
CA GLU A 62 -11.71 7.10 -0.77
C GLU A 62 -10.97 5.98 -0.02
N LYS A 63 -10.73 4.83 -0.66
CA LYS A 63 -10.04 3.70 -0.04
C LYS A 63 -8.58 4.05 0.24
N LEU A 64 -7.92 4.77 -0.65
CA LEU A 64 -6.55 5.25 -0.45
C LEU A 64 -6.47 6.15 0.79
N LEU A 65 -7.35 7.16 0.88
CA LEU A 65 -7.33 8.08 2.02
C LEU A 65 -7.65 7.35 3.34
N ILE A 66 -8.69 6.52 3.35
CA ILE A 66 -9.12 5.78 4.55
C ILE A 66 -8.04 4.77 4.97
N SER A 67 -7.49 3.99 4.05
CA SER A 67 -6.46 3.01 4.37
C SER A 67 -5.18 3.66 4.87
N THR A 68 -4.77 4.80 4.30
CA THR A 68 -3.62 5.58 4.78
C THR A 68 -3.85 6.08 6.20
N ALA A 69 -5.01 6.69 6.47
CA ALA A 69 -5.38 7.18 7.79
C ALA A 69 -5.49 6.06 8.83
N MET A 70 -6.12 4.95 8.47
CA MET A 70 -6.28 3.80 9.36
C MET A 70 -4.96 3.12 9.68
N THR A 71 -4.08 2.97 8.68
CA THR A 71 -2.73 2.40 8.87
C THR A 71 -1.89 3.29 9.79
N GLU A 72 -2.02 4.61 9.67
CA GLU A 72 -1.27 5.56 10.49
C GLU A 72 -1.82 5.65 11.93
N TYR A 73 -3.14 5.76 12.10
CA TYR A 73 -3.75 6.07 13.39
C TYR A 73 -4.11 4.82 14.20
N MET A 74 -4.48 3.74 13.52
CA MET A 74 -5.05 2.52 14.12
C MET A 74 -4.57 1.25 13.40
N PRO A 75 -3.25 1.00 13.31
CA PRO A 75 -2.69 -0.09 12.51
C PRO A 75 -3.23 -1.46 12.92
N GLU A 76 -3.40 -1.71 14.22
CA GLU A 76 -3.93 -2.98 14.72
C GLU A 76 -5.39 -3.21 14.30
N THR A 77 -6.23 -2.20 14.45
CA THR A 77 -7.63 -2.24 13.98
C THR A 77 -7.69 -2.41 12.47
N TRP A 78 -6.86 -1.68 11.73
CA TRP A 78 -6.78 -1.80 10.28
C TRP A 78 -6.40 -3.21 9.86
N ASN A 79 -5.42 -3.85 10.51
CA ASN A 79 -4.99 -5.21 10.19
C ASN A 79 -6.09 -6.26 10.39
N VAL A 80 -6.95 -6.07 11.40
CA VAL A 80 -8.10 -6.94 11.65
C VAL A 80 -9.17 -6.78 10.57
N ILE A 81 -9.51 -5.54 10.19
CA ILE A 81 -10.63 -5.27 9.26
C ILE A 81 -10.25 -5.38 7.78
N SER A 82 -9.01 -5.02 7.41
CA SER A 82 -8.51 -5.12 6.04
C SER A 82 -8.30 -6.56 5.60
N GLY A 83 -8.27 -7.49 6.55
CA GLY A 83 -7.87 -8.86 6.29
C GLY A 83 -6.39 -8.98 5.92
N ALA A 84 -5.54 -7.98 6.23
CA ALA A 84 -4.09 -8.13 6.13
C ALA A 84 -3.56 -9.26 7.05
N SER A 85 -4.30 -9.60 8.11
CA SER A 85 -4.07 -10.77 8.95
C SER A 85 -4.73 -12.06 8.43
N ARG A 86 -5.46 -12.04 7.31
CA ARG A 86 -5.83 -13.30 6.65
C ARG A 86 -4.54 -13.92 6.16
N ALA A 87 -4.17 -15.03 6.79
CA ALA A 87 -3.18 -15.97 6.27
C ALA A 87 -3.31 -15.96 4.76
N PHE A 88 -2.23 -15.58 4.06
CA PHE A 88 -2.18 -15.62 2.60
C PHE A 88 -2.88 -16.91 2.17
N PRO A 89 -3.96 -16.86 1.37
CA PRO A 89 -4.56 -18.10 0.88
C PRO A 89 -3.41 -18.89 0.26
N GLU A 90 -3.25 -20.18 0.58
CA GLU A 90 -2.16 -20.98 0.02
C GLU A 90 -2.10 -20.77 -1.49
N ILE A 91 -1.19 -19.88 -1.95
CA ILE A 91 -1.09 -19.55 -3.36
C ILE A 91 -0.28 -20.69 -3.96
N GLN A 92 -0.98 -21.62 -4.60
CA GLN A 92 -0.31 -22.64 -5.38
C GLN A 92 0.25 -22.01 -6.65
N ILE A 93 1.56 -21.75 -6.66
CA ILE A 93 2.27 -21.27 -7.84
C ILE A 93 2.75 -22.50 -8.63
N ASN A 94 2.15 -22.72 -9.80
CA ASN A 94 2.56 -23.78 -10.72
C ASN A 94 3.75 -23.32 -11.56
N VAL A 95 4.96 -23.66 -11.13
CA VAL A 95 6.18 -23.43 -11.91
C VAL A 95 6.42 -24.61 -12.86
N LYS A 96 6.67 -24.31 -14.14
CA LYS A 96 7.13 -25.30 -15.13
C LYS A 96 8.59 -25.02 -15.48
N GLY A 97 9.41 -26.06 -15.52
CA GLY A 97 10.81 -25.96 -15.91
C GLY A 97 11.44 -27.34 -16.05
N PRO A 98 12.70 -27.41 -16.51
CA PRO A 98 13.43 -28.67 -16.62
C PRO A 98 13.49 -29.40 -15.28
N ALA A 99 13.22 -30.72 -15.29
CA ALA A 99 13.23 -31.56 -14.10
C ALA A 99 14.43 -31.35 -13.14
N PRO A 100 15.70 -31.26 -13.61
CA PRO A 100 16.82 -31.06 -12.69
C PRO A 100 16.78 -29.73 -11.94
N VAL A 101 16.19 -28.67 -12.54
CA VAL A 101 16.05 -27.36 -11.89
C VAL A 101 14.95 -27.41 -10.83
N MET A 102 13.83 -28.06 -11.15
CA MET A 102 12.70 -28.21 -10.22
C MET A 102 13.05 -29.06 -9.00
N GLU A 103 13.81 -30.15 -9.18
CA GLU A 103 14.24 -30.98 -8.06
C GLU A 103 15.21 -30.25 -7.13
N ARG A 104 16.15 -29.47 -7.67
CA ARG A 104 17.03 -28.61 -6.86
C ARG A 104 16.24 -27.56 -6.07
N PHE A 105 15.24 -26.94 -6.70
CA PHE A 105 14.38 -25.97 -6.03
C PHE A 105 13.61 -26.60 -4.87
N LYS A 106 12.95 -27.74 -5.09
CA LYS A 106 12.22 -28.49 -4.04
C LYS A 106 13.13 -28.86 -2.85
N ALA A 107 14.37 -29.27 -3.12
CA ALA A 107 15.33 -29.60 -2.07
C ALA A 107 15.69 -28.38 -1.21
N ILE A 108 15.86 -27.21 -1.82
CA ILE A 108 16.10 -25.94 -1.11
C ILE A 108 14.87 -25.56 -0.26
N CYS A 109 13.67 -25.65 -0.84
CA CYS A 109 12.40 -25.41 -0.12
C CYS A 109 12.25 -26.30 1.11
N ALA A 110 12.61 -27.58 1.01
CA ALA A 110 12.48 -28.53 2.11
C ALA A 110 13.49 -28.29 3.25
N THR A 111 14.61 -27.63 2.95
CA THR A 111 15.71 -27.42 3.91
C THR A 111 15.61 -26.07 4.63
N GLU A 112 15.02 -25.05 4.00
CA GLU A 112 14.86 -23.73 4.60
C GLU A 112 13.41 -23.47 5.06
N ARG A 113 13.21 -23.22 6.35
CA ARG A 113 11.90 -22.86 6.95
C ARG A 113 11.52 -21.41 6.66
N ARG A 114 11.59 -20.97 5.40
CA ARG A 114 11.25 -19.60 4.96
C ARG A 114 9.89 -19.57 4.27
N THR A 115 9.30 -18.38 4.21
CA THR A 115 8.04 -18.17 3.48
C THR A 115 8.30 -18.23 1.98
N TYR A 116 7.30 -18.67 1.21
CA TYR A 116 7.40 -18.76 -0.26
C TYR A 116 7.76 -17.41 -0.91
N ALA A 117 7.32 -16.30 -0.31
CA ALA A 117 7.63 -14.95 -0.74
C ALA A 117 9.13 -14.62 -0.69
N ASP A 118 9.82 -14.95 0.42
CA ASP A 118 11.26 -14.72 0.56
C ASP A 118 12.08 -15.52 -0.45
N MET A 119 11.59 -16.70 -0.82
CA MET A 119 12.25 -17.57 -1.78
C MET A 119 12.02 -17.11 -3.22
N LEU A 120 10.82 -16.62 -3.53
CA LEU A 120 10.49 -16.04 -4.83
C LEU A 120 11.33 -14.78 -5.08
N ASP A 121 11.51 -13.94 -4.07
CA ASP A 121 12.30 -12.70 -4.17
C ASP A 121 13.78 -13.01 -4.48
N ARG A 122 14.33 -14.09 -3.89
CA ARG A 122 15.67 -14.60 -4.22
C ARG A 122 15.75 -15.24 -5.60
N LEU A 123 14.71 -15.94 -6.03
CA LEU A 123 14.65 -16.53 -7.38
C LEU A 123 14.63 -15.43 -8.44
N MET A 124 13.87 -14.35 -8.20
CA MET A 124 13.83 -13.18 -9.08
C MET A 124 15.11 -12.34 -8.99
N ALA A 125 15.72 -12.21 -7.81
CA ALA A 125 16.99 -11.52 -7.64
C ALA A 125 18.20 -12.28 -8.19
N GLY A 126 18.07 -13.61 -8.38
CA GLY A 126 19.06 -14.46 -9.02
C GLY A 126 18.88 -14.62 -10.53
N TYR A 127 17.94 -13.89 -11.16
CA TYR A 127 17.81 -13.84 -12.60
C TYR A 127 18.97 -13.02 -13.19
N ASP A 128 20.01 -13.72 -13.62
CA ASP A 128 21.15 -13.16 -14.33
C ASP A 128 20.84 -13.14 -15.84
N PRO A 129 20.79 -11.98 -16.50
CA PRO A 129 20.54 -11.90 -17.94
C PRO A 129 21.59 -12.64 -18.78
N GLU A 130 22.78 -12.96 -18.24
CA GLU A 130 23.78 -13.78 -18.92
C GLU A 130 23.34 -15.25 -19.13
N MET A 131 22.35 -15.73 -18.37
CA MET A 131 21.79 -17.09 -18.52
C MET A 131 20.87 -17.23 -19.74
N GLU A 132 20.39 -16.14 -20.32
CA GLU A 132 19.59 -16.16 -21.55
C GLU A 132 20.48 -16.45 -22.78
N THR A 133 21.70 -15.89 -22.81
CA THR A 133 22.69 -16.14 -23.85
C THR A 133 23.21 -17.58 -23.91
N LEU A 134 23.14 -18.35 -22.82
CA LEU A 134 23.60 -19.75 -22.80
C LEU A 134 22.54 -20.75 -23.32
N LEU A 135 21.27 -20.33 -23.39
CA LEU A 135 20.17 -21.17 -23.88
C LEU A 135 19.94 -21.02 -25.39
N ASP A 136 20.39 -19.91 -26.00
CA ASP A 136 20.34 -19.70 -27.45
C ASP A 136 21.44 -20.46 -28.22
N ASP A 137 22.44 -21.01 -27.52
CA ASP A 137 23.58 -21.76 -28.09
C ASP A 137 23.48 -23.30 -27.94
N ILE A 138 22.31 -23.84 -27.54
CA ILE A 138 22.01 -25.29 -27.52
C ILE A 138 20.82 -25.60 -28.41
#